data_AF-A0A7W4YFM2-F1
#
_entry.id   AF-A0A7W4YFM2-F1
#
_cell.length_a   1.000
_cell.length_b   1.000
_cell.length_c   1.000
_cell.angle_alpha   90.00
_cell.angle_beta   90.00
_cell.angle_gamma   90.00
#
_symmetry.space_group_name_H-M   'P 1'
#
loop_
_entity.id
_entity.type
_entity.pdbx_description
1 polymer ?
#
loop_
_entity_poly.entity_id
_entity_poly.type
_entity_poly.pdbx_seq_one_letter_code
_entity_poly.pdbx_strand_id
1 'polypeptide(L)'
;MANSALERNPYFNGEARRQHGQQFGQAPTASSYGQQPPAPLTADQLNAQFQAPPATPDQMERMSYEDTIAKTAGLFGIVLVAAAVAWFVPMLMIVGAIGALVLSLVLAFQREPKTGLIFAFAAAEGLLVGGLSSILEAQFSGIAMQAVLATFSVVAVTLVLFRFGKVRTSPRMTKIVLIAMAGYLLFSLVNFGMMLFGFNFGEAGPWGLRSMEVFGIPLGLILGVFAVLMGAYMLVMDFELIKNGVEGGAPRKYGWIGAYSLVSTVVFIYVEIIRMLAILRGNN
;
A
#
# COMPACT_ATOMS: atom_id res chain seq x y z
N MET A 1 -0.89 -4.74 10.60
CA MET A 1 -1.69 -4.19 11.72
C MET A 1 -2.97 -3.65 11.12
N ALA A 2 -4.12 -4.21 11.48
CA ALA A 2 -5.41 -3.67 11.06
C ALA A 2 -5.49 -2.24 11.60
N ASN A 3 -5.63 -1.27 10.70
CA ASN A 3 -5.74 0.11 11.11
C ASN A 3 -7.07 0.26 11.86
N SER A 4 -7.02 0.31 13.20
CA SER A 4 -8.23 0.41 14.05
C SER A 4 -9.07 1.66 13.75
N ALA A 5 -8.53 2.60 12.97
CA ALA A 5 -9.25 3.74 12.43
C ALA A 5 -10.09 3.38 11.20
N LEU A 6 -9.66 2.42 10.37
CA LEU A 6 -10.44 1.90 9.23
C LEU A 6 -11.59 1.01 9.73
N GLU A 7 -11.35 0.17 10.74
CA GLU A 7 -12.39 -0.66 11.39
C GLU A 7 -13.36 0.14 12.27
N ARG A 8 -13.13 1.43 12.50
CA ARG A 8 -14.10 2.31 13.20
C ARG A 8 -14.77 3.30 12.27
N ASN A 9 -14.46 3.24 10.97
CA ASN A 9 -14.98 4.17 10.01
C ASN A 9 -16.25 3.57 9.35
N PRO A 10 -17.42 4.23 9.49
CA PRO A 10 -18.71 3.70 9.01
C PRO A 10 -18.75 3.47 7.50
N TYR A 11 -17.88 4.14 6.74
CA TYR A 11 -17.74 3.96 5.29
C TYR A 11 -17.03 2.65 4.88
N PHE A 12 -16.23 2.06 5.78
CA PHE A 12 -15.49 0.82 5.51
C PHE A 12 -16.13 -0.43 6.15
N ASN A 13 -17.10 -0.25 7.05
CA ASN A 13 -17.79 -1.32 7.79
C ASN A 13 -19.23 -1.62 7.31
N GLY A 14 -19.70 -0.97 6.24
CA GLY A 14 -21.07 -1.18 5.73
C GLY A 14 -22.19 -0.55 6.58
N GLU A 15 -21.86 0.16 7.66
CA GLU A 15 -22.82 0.90 8.50
C GLU A 15 -23.27 2.22 7.87
N ALA A 16 -22.46 2.81 6.98
CA ALA A 16 -22.86 3.98 6.19
C ALA A 16 -24.16 3.73 5.41
N ARG A 17 -24.41 2.47 4.99
CA ARG A 17 -25.64 2.08 4.29
C ARG A 17 -26.88 2.07 5.19
N ARG A 18 -26.73 1.96 6.51
CA ARG A 18 -27.86 1.99 7.47
C ARG A 18 -28.20 3.41 7.93
N GLN A 19 -27.23 4.32 7.98
CA GLN A 19 -27.51 5.73 8.32
C GLN A 19 -28.04 6.54 7.12
N HIS A 20 -27.63 6.21 5.89
CA HIS A 20 -28.10 6.93 4.69
C HIS A 20 -29.56 6.60 4.28
N GLY A 21 -30.20 5.62 4.94
CA GLY A 21 -31.61 5.28 4.73
C GLY A 21 -32.59 6.04 5.64
N GLN A 22 -32.12 6.78 6.65
CA GLN A 22 -33.00 7.45 7.63
C GLN A 22 -32.76 8.96 7.77
N GLN A 23 -31.92 9.57 6.94
CA GLN A 23 -31.57 10.99 7.09
C GLN A 23 -31.92 11.84 5.85
N PHE A 24 -33.02 11.52 5.17
CA PHE A 24 -33.74 12.51 4.37
C PHE A 24 -34.74 13.23 5.29
N GLY A 25 -34.30 14.27 6.02
CA GLY A 25 -35.26 15.06 6.81
C GLY A 25 -34.73 16.07 7.82
N GLN A 26 -33.43 16.22 8.06
CA GLN A 26 -32.96 17.21 9.05
C GLN A 26 -31.79 18.05 8.53
N ALA A 27 -32.10 19.32 8.25
CA ALA A 27 -31.14 20.37 7.99
C ALA A 27 -30.28 20.64 9.24
N PRO A 28 -28.97 20.90 9.09
CA PRO A 28 -28.11 21.25 10.21
C PRO A 28 -28.40 22.69 10.66
N THR A 29 -29.00 22.85 11.83
CA THR A 29 -29.11 24.15 12.51
C THR A 29 -27.77 24.49 13.15
N ALA A 30 -26.95 25.27 12.44
CA ALA A 30 -25.80 25.95 13.03
C ALA A 30 -26.26 27.27 13.66
N SER A 31 -26.13 27.37 14.97
CA SER A 31 -26.33 28.57 15.77
C SER A 31 -25.16 29.54 15.54
N SER A 32 -25.34 30.50 14.62
CA SER A 32 -24.51 31.70 14.52
C SER A 32 -25.33 32.94 14.88
N TYR A 33 -25.03 33.54 16.03
CA TYR A 33 -25.57 34.84 16.43
C TYR A 33 -25.09 35.91 15.44
N GLY A 34 -26.00 36.49 14.64
CA GLY A 34 -25.77 37.76 13.93
C GLY A 34 -26.01 37.82 12.42
N GLN A 35 -26.81 36.93 11.81
CA GLN A 35 -27.13 37.02 10.36
C GLN A 35 -28.63 37.22 10.14
N GLN A 36 -28.99 38.18 9.30
CA GLN A 36 -30.37 38.46 8.86
C GLN A 36 -31.07 37.17 8.40
N PRO A 37 -32.40 37.05 8.61
CA PRO A 37 -33.13 35.88 8.12
C PRO A 37 -32.88 35.72 6.61
N PRO A 38 -32.47 34.54 6.14
CA PRO A 38 -32.27 34.32 4.71
C PRO A 38 -33.56 34.64 3.98
N ALA A 39 -33.47 35.50 2.95
CA ALA A 39 -34.61 35.86 2.13
C ALA A 39 -35.26 34.57 1.57
N PRO A 40 -36.59 34.48 1.51
CA PRO A 40 -37.26 33.30 0.97
C PRO A 40 -36.81 33.09 -0.48
N LEU A 41 -36.25 31.91 -0.76
CA LEU A 41 -35.85 31.48 -2.10
C LEU A 41 -37.03 31.65 -3.06
N THR A 42 -36.81 32.31 -4.20
CA THR A 42 -37.86 32.48 -5.21
C THR A 42 -38.15 31.16 -5.92
N ALA A 43 -39.36 30.99 -6.47
CA ALA A 43 -39.75 29.78 -7.20
C ALA A 43 -38.79 29.45 -8.36
N ASP A 44 -38.24 30.47 -9.02
CA ASP A 44 -37.25 30.32 -10.08
C ASP A 44 -35.90 29.80 -9.56
N GLN A 45 -35.47 30.21 -8.37
CA GLN A 45 -34.24 29.71 -7.75
C GLN A 45 -34.37 28.25 -7.31
N LEU A 46 -35.54 27.86 -6.81
CA LEU A 46 -35.86 26.47 -6.50
C LEU A 46 -35.87 25.60 -7.77
N ASN A 47 -36.49 26.08 -8.85
CA ASN A 47 -36.51 25.38 -10.14
C ASN A 47 -35.10 25.20 -10.72
N ALA A 48 -34.24 26.23 -10.60
CA ALA A 48 -32.84 26.14 -11.01
C ALA A 48 -32.02 25.13 -10.17
N GLN A 49 -32.30 25.00 -8.87
CA GLN A 49 -31.69 23.96 -8.03
C GLN A 49 -32.13 22.54 -8.41
N PHE A 50 -33.40 22.35 -8.78
CA PHE A 50 -33.90 21.04 -9.25
C PHE A 50 -33.39 20.66 -10.64
N GLN A 51 -33.08 21.64 -11.49
CA GLN A 51 -32.53 21.44 -12.83
C GLN A 51 -31.00 21.39 -12.86
N ALA A 52 -30.33 21.68 -11.74
CA ALA A 52 -28.88 21.62 -11.66
C ALA A 52 -28.39 20.17 -11.90
N PRO A 53 -27.36 19.97 -12.73
CA PRO A 53 -26.75 18.66 -12.90
C PRO A 53 -26.30 18.08 -11.55
N PRO A 54 -26.43 16.75 -11.33
CA PRO A 54 -25.92 16.13 -10.12
C PRO A 54 -24.43 16.41 -9.98
N ALA A 55 -24.00 16.84 -8.79
CA ALA A 55 -22.62 17.21 -8.56
C ALA A 55 -21.66 16.03 -8.85
N THR A 56 -20.50 16.33 -9.44
CA THR A 56 -19.49 15.30 -9.74
C THR A 56 -18.77 14.87 -8.45
N PRO A 57 -18.16 13.66 -8.41
CA PRO A 57 -17.38 13.22 -7.24
C PRO A 57 -16.29 14.22 -6.81
N ASP A 58 -15.70 14.94 -7.77
CA ASP A 58 -14.73 16.01 -7.50
C ASP A 58 -15.35 17.20 -6.76
N GLN A 59 -16.59 17.58 -7.08
CA GLN A 59 -17.33 18.65 -6.40
C GLN A 59 -17.82 18.24 -5.00
N MET A 60 -18.01 16.94 -4.77
CA MET A 60 -18.41 16.40 -3.47
C MET A 60 -17.22 15.99 -2.57
N GLU A 61 -15.98 16.24 -3.01
CA GLU A 61 -14.75 15.74 -2.36
C GLU A 61 -14.80 14.23 -2.05
N ARG A 62 -15.41 13.44 -2.92
CA ARG A 62 -15.52 11.98 -2.75
C ARG A 62 -14.36 11.26 -3.46
N MET A 63 -13.99 10.12 -2.89
CA MET A 63 -13.00 9.22 -3.46
C MET A 63 -13.52 8.66 -4.78
N SER A 64 -12.68 8.74 -5.82
CA SER A 64 -12.95 8.16 -7.13
C SER A 64 -11.82 7.22 -7.54
N TYR A 65 -12.12 6.29 -8.45
CA TYR A 65 -11.10 5.40 -9.01
C TYR A 65 -10.04 6.18 -9.78
N GLU A 66 -10.45 7.16 -10.59
CA GLU A 66 -9.57 7.99 -11.41
C GLU A 66 -8.54 8.75 -10.56
N ASP A 67 -9.00 9.45 -9.53
CA ASP A 67 -8.12 10.17 -8.59
C ASP A 67 -7.19 9.22 -7.82
N THR A 68 -7.69 8.05 -7.42
CA THR A 68 -6.87 7.04 -6.73
C THR A 68 -5.80 6.45 -7.66
N ILE A 69 -6.11 6.19 -8.92
CA ILE A 69 -5.16 5.72 -9.93
C ILE A 69 -4.09 6.78 -10.17
N ALA A 70 -4.47 8.05 -10.31
CA ALA A 70 -3.52 9.15 -10.47
C ALA A 70 -2.56 9.29 -9.27
N LYS A 71 -3.09 9.16 -8.04
CA LYS A 71 -2.27 9.14 -6.81
C LYS A 71 -1.30 7.96 -6.80
N THR A 72 -1.77 6.76 -7.11
CA THR A 72 -0.93 5.55 -7.21
C THR A 72 0.19 5.76 -8.23
N ALA A 73 -0.13 6.26 -9.42
CA ALA A 73 0.85 6.54 -10.47
C ALA A 73 1.87 7.60 -10.03
N GLY A 74 1.43 8.67 -9.35
CA GLY A 74 2.31 9.69 -8.79
C GLY A 74 3.27 9.13 -7.73
N LEU A 75 2.76 8.28 -6.83
CA LEU A 75 3.60 7.61 -5.83
C LEU A 75 4.60 6.65 -6.47
N PHE A 76 4.20 5.86 -7.48
CA PHE A 76 5.14 5.06 -8.27
C PHE A 76 6.21 5.91 -8.94
N GLY A 77 5.85 7.07 -9.50
CA GLY A 77 6.80 8.02 -10.07
C GLY A 77 7.86 8.44 -9.05
N ILE A 78 7.44 8.74 -7.81
CA ILE A 78 8.37 9.07 -6.71
C ILE A 78 9.29 7.89 -6.39
N VAL A 79 8.74 6.67 -6.27
CA VAL A 79 9.52 5.45 -6.04
C VAL A 79 10.58 5.27 -7.13
N LEU A 80 10.20 5.41 -8.41
CA LEU A 80 11.10 5.24 -9.55
C LEU A 80 12.20 6.31 -9.60
N VAL A 81 11.87 7.58 -9.33
CA VAL A 81 12.86 8.66 -9.28
C VAL A 81 13.85 8.42 -8.15
N ALA A 82 13.37 8.09 -6.95
CA ALA A 82 14.26 7.79 -5.83
C ALA A 82 15.09 6.51 -6.08
N ALA A 83 14.52 5.50 -6.73
CA ALA A 83 15.25 4.30 -7.13
C ALA A 83 16.35 4.61 -8.15
N ALA A 84 16.08 5.47 -9.13
CA ALA A 84 17.09 5.92 -10.09
C ALA A 84 18.23 6.68 -9.40
N VAL A 85 17.94 7.51 -8.40
CA VAL A 85 18.99 8.17 -7.59
C VAL A 85 19.81 7.16 -6.80
N ALA A 86 19.16 6.23 -6.09
CA ALA A 86 19.84 5.20 -5.32
C ALA A 86 20.61 4.20 -6.18
N TRP A 87 20.29 4.07 -7.47
CA TRP A 87 21.04 3.24 -8.40
C TRP A 87 22.52 3.66 -8.49
N PHE A 88 22.79 4.97 -8.48
CA PHE A 88 24.15 5.52 -8.52
C PHE A 88 24.83 5.59 -7.16
N VAL A 89 24.06 5.57 -6.07
CA VAL A 89 24.57 5.58 -4.69
C VAL A 89 23.91 4.45 -3.90
N PRO A 90 24.32 3.18 -4.11
CA PRO A 90 23.58 2.04 -3.60
C PRO A 90 23.50 1.96 -2.07
N MET A 91 24.45 2.59 -1.36
CA MET A 91 24.43 2.70 0.11
C MET A 91 23.20 3.43 0.64
N LEU A 92 22.51 4.24 -0.19
CA LEU A 92 21.24 4.87 0.18
C LEU A 92 20.14 3.83 0.47
N MET A 93 20.32 2.56 0.09
CA MET A 93 19.36 1.50 0.44
C MET A 93 19.17 1.37 1.96
N ILE A 94 20.21 1.61 2.76
CA ILE A 94 20.13 1.47 4.23
C ILE A 94 19.27 2.61 4.80
N VAL A 95 19.50 3.83 4.31
CA VAL A 95 18.69 5.01 4.67
C VAL A 95 17.24 4.81 4.21
N GLY A 96 17.04 4.26 3.01
CA GLY A 96 15.73 3.89 2.49
C GLY A 96 15.02 2.82 3.35
N ALA A 97 15.72 1.75 3.72
CA ALA A 97 15.20 0.67 4.55
C ALA A 97 14.72 1.18 5.91
N ILE A 98 15.60 1.91 6.61
CA ILE A 98 15.30 2.47 7.92
C ILE A 98 14.20 3.52 7.81
N GLY A 99 14.28 4.40 6.81
CA GLY A 99 13.28 5.43 6.52
C GLY A 99 11.89 4.85 6.26
N ALA A 100 11.78 3.84 5.39
CA ALA A 100 10.52 3.18 5.08
C ALA A 100 9.93 2.45 6.30
N LEU A 101 10.78 1.80 7.11
CA LEU A 101 10.36 1.16 8.36
C LEU A 101 9.80 2.19 9.36
N VAL A 102 10.54 3.26 9.64
CA VAL A 102 10.10 4.29 10.58
C VAL A 102 8.84 4.99 10.07
N LEU A 103 8.79 5.36 8.79
CA LEU A 103 7.65 6.06 8.20
C LEU A 103 6.40 5.17 8.14
N SER A 104 6.54 3.87 7.83
CA SER A 104 5.39 2.94 7.88
C SER A 104 4.85 2.79 9.29
N LEU A 105 5.71 2.75 10.31
CA LEU A 105 5.28 2.73 11.71
C LEU A 105 4.56 4.03 12.10
N VAL A 106 5.11 5.18 11.73
CA VAL A 106 4.47 6.48 11.97
C VAL A 106 3.12 6.55 11.28
N LEU A 107 3.02 6.12 10.01
CA LEU A 107 1.78 6.09 9.23
C LEU A 107 0.74 5.14 9.85
N ALA A 108 1.16 4.00 10.42
CA ALA A 108 0.27 3.05 11.09
C ALA A 108 -0.46 3.64 12.30
N PHE A 109 0.12 4.65 12.97
CA PHE A 109 -0.49 5.35 14.10
C PHE A 109 -1.27 6.62 13.70
N GLN A 110 -1.18 7.07 12.45
CA GLN A 110 -1.93 8.25 12.01
C GLN A 110 -3.41 7.94 11.82
N ARG A 111 -4.26 8.82 12.36
CA ARG A 111 -5.74 8.74 12.19
C ARG A 111 -6.19 9.24 10.83
N GLU A 112 -5.43 10.16 10.24
CA GLU A 112 -5.74 10.77 8.94
C GLU A 112 -4.57 10.61 7.96
N PRO A 113 -4.86 10.48 6.65
CA PRO A 113 -3.82 10.42 5.63
C PRO A 113 -3.05 11.74 5.57
N LYS A 114 -1.75 11.69 5.86
CA LYS A 114 -0.83 12.82 5.73
C LYS A 114 0.01 12.65 4.47
N THR A 115 -0.36 13.35 3.39
CA THR A 115 0.27 13.21 2.06
C THR A 115 1.79 13.38 2.09
N GLY A 116 2.31 14.34 2.88
CA GLY A 116 3.76 14.55 3.01
C GLY A 116 4.51 13.32 3.57
N LEU A 117 3.92 12.61 4.55
CA LEU A 117 4.51 11.38 5.08
C LEU A 117 4.46 10.24 4.06
N ILE A 118 3.39 10.17 3.27
CA ILE A 118 3.23 9.17 2.21
C ILE A 118 4.28 9.39 1.10
N PHE A 119 4.55 10.64 0.71
CA PHE A 119 5.60 10.97 -0.25
C PHE A 119 6.99 10.65 0.28
N ALA A 120 7.28 11.01 1.53
CA ALA A 120 8.54 10.66 2.17
C ALA A 120 8.73 9.14 2.24
N PHE A 121 7.65 8.40 2.52
CA PHE A 121 7.66 6.94 2.56
C PHE A 121 7.95 6.36 1.16
N ALA A 122 7.25 6.82 0.13
CA ALA A 122 7.48 6.38 -1.26
C ALA A 122 8.91 6.67 -1.72
N ALA A 123 9.48 7.81 -1.33
CA ALA A 123 10.89 8.12 -1.60
C ALA A 123 11.83 7.15 -0.88
N ALA A 124 11.57 6.84 0.40
CA ALA A 124 12.37 5.89 1.17
C ALA A 124 12.29 4.46 0.60
N GLU A 125 11.10 4.01 0.17
CA GLU A 125 10.93 2.75 -0.55
C GLU A 125 11.72 2.73 -1.86
N GLY A 126 11.68 3.82 -2.63
CA GLY A 126 12.48 3.96 -3.84
C GLY A 126 13.99 3.86 -3.57
N LEU A 127 14.49 4.51 -2.52
CA LEU A 127 15.90 4.41 -2.14
C LEU A 127 16.31 2.97 -1.77
N LEU A 128 15.46 2.27 -1.00
CA LEU A 128 15.65 0.85 -0.67
C LEU A 128 15.74 0.00 -1.94
N VAL A 129 14.73 0.11 -2.80
CA VAL A 129 14.60 -0.70 -4.01
C VAL A 129 15.73 -0.42 -5.00
N GLY A 130 16.04 0.85 -5.25
CA GLY A 130 17.07 1.25 -6.22
C GLY A 130 18.46 0.79 -5.82
N GLY A 131 18.84 1.00 -4.56
CA GLY A 131 20.15 0.58 -4.08
C GLY A 131 20.29 -0.95 -4.01
N LEU A 132 19.26 -1.66 -3.53
CA LEU A 132 19.24 -3.12 -3.56
C LEU A 132 19.35 -3.65 -4.99
N SER A 133 18.60 -3.07 -5.93
CA SER A 133 18.62 -3.48 -7.33
C SER A 133 19.98 -3.26 -7.98
N SER A 134 20.63 -2.11 -7.72
CA SER A 134 21.96 -1.81 -8.26
C SER A 134 23.02 -2.80 -7.74
N ILE A 135 23.01 -3.11 -6.44
CA ILE A 135 23.93 -4.10 -5.84
C ILE A 135 23.75 -5.49 -6.46
N LEU A 136 22.50 -5.92 -6.66
CA LEU A 136 22.20 -7.24 -7.20
C LEU A 136 22.40 -7.30 -8.71
N GLU A 137 22.13 -6.23 -9.45
CA GLU A 137 22.37 -6.16 -10.89
C GLU A 137 23.86 -6.26 -11.22
N ALA A 138 24.73 -5.66 -10.39
CA ALA A 138 26.18 -5.78 -10.53
C ALA A 138 26.69 -7.23 -10.34
N GLN A 139 25.99 -8.04 -9.55
CA GLN A 139 26.33 -9.45 -9.31
C GLN A 139 25.63 -10.40 -10.29
N PHE A 140 24.40 -10.07 -10.67
CA PHE A 140 23.50 -10.89 -11.46
C PHE A 140 22.88 -10.04 -12.56
N SER A 141 23.56 -9.92 -13.69
CA SER A 141 23.05 -9.14 -14.82
C SER A 141 21.63 -9.59 -15.25
N GLY A 142 20.78 -8.61 -15.52
CA GLY A 142 19.38 -8.75 -15.91
C GLY A 142 18.42 -9.10 -14.77
N ILE A 143 18.88 -9.21 -13.52
CA ILE A 143 18.03 -9.63 -12.39
C ILE A 143 16.95 -8.60 -12.08
N ALA A 144 17.26 -7.30 -12.19
CA ALA A 144 16.29 -6.24 -11.91
C ALA A 144 15.14 -6.29 -12.93
N MET A 145 15.45 -6.45 -14.23
CA MET A 145 14.45 -6.56 -15.28
C MET A 145 13.55 -7.80 -15.08
N GLN A 146 14.14 -8.94 -14.70
CA GLN A 146 13.36 -10.15 -14.41
C GLN A 146 12.42 -9.95 -13.21
N ALA A 147 12.91 -9.32 -12.15
CA ALA A 147 12.09 -9.01 -10.99
C ALA A 147 10.93 -8.08 -11.35
N VAL A 148 11.18 -7.02 -12.14
CA VAL A 148 10.13 -6.11 -12.64
C VAL A 148 9.07 -6.86 -13.44
N LEU A 149 9.46 -7.70 -14.40
CA LEU A 149 8.53 -8.47 -15.24
C LEU A 149 7.70 -9.44 -14.40
N ALA A 150 8.31 -10.12 -13.44
CA ALA A 150 7.63 -11.04 -12.55
C ALA A 150 6.64 -10.30 -11.63
N THR A 151 7.03 -9.17 -11.04
CA THR A 151 6.13 -8.33 -10.23
C THR A 151 4.93 -7.85 -11.04
N PHE A 152 5.14 -7.32 -12.25
CA PHE A 152 4.04 -6.90 -13.12
C PHE A 152 3.13 -8.06 -13.51
N SER A 153 3.68 -9.26 -13.71
CA SER A 153 2.88 -10.46 -13.97
C SER A 153 1.98 -10.81 -12.79
N VAL A 154 2.51 -10.80 -11.56
CA VAL A 154 1.73 -11.04 -10.33
C VAL A 154 0.63 -10.00 -10.17
N VAL A 155 0.96 -8.71 -10.35
CA VAL A 155 0.00 -7.60 -10.23
C VAL A 155 -1.09 -7.72 -11.30
N ALA A 156 -0.73 -7.96 -12.57
CA ALA A 156 -1.67 -8.06 -13.68
C ALA A 156 -2.63 -9.23 -13.50
N VAL A 157 -2.11 -10.43 -13.17
CA VAL A 157 -2.94 -11.61 -12.92
C VAL A 157 -3.89 -11.36 -11.75
N THR A 158 -3.38 -10.79 -10.65
CA THR A 158 -4.20 -10.49 -9.47
C THR A 158 -5.31 -9.48 -9.79
N LEU A 159 -4.99 -8.42 -10.54
CA LEU A 159 -5.95 -7.41 -10.97
C LEU A 159 -7.03 -7.99 -11.89
N VAL A 160 -6.65 -8.83 -12.84
CA VAL A 160 -7.59 -9.52 -13.75
C VAL A 160 -8.53 -10.43 -12.97
N LEU A 161 -7.99 -11.25 -12.06
CA LEU A 161 -8.78 -12.14 -11.22
C LEU A 161 -9.72 -11.40 -10.27
N PHE A 162 -9.26 -10.28 -9.71
CA PHE A 162 -10.07 -9.39 -8.89
C PHE A 162 -11.20 -8.74 -9.69
N ARG A 163 -10.91 -8.22 -10.89
CA ARG A 163 -11.89 -7.59 -11.78
C ARG A 163 -13.02 -8.55 -12.19
N PHE A 164 -12.70 -9.82 -12.43
CA PHE A 164 -13.72 -10.83 -12.73
C PHE A 164 -14.56 -11.26 -11.51
N GLY A 165 -14.28 -10.72 -10.33
CA GLY A 165 -14.99 -11.04 -9.09
C GLY A 165 -14.73 -12.46 -8.58
N LYS A 166 -13.78 -13.19 -9.19
CA LYS A 166 -13.42 -14.57 -8.82
C LYS A 166 -12.62 -14.63 -7.53
N VAL A 167 -11.91 -13.57 -7.19
CA VAL A 167 -11.08 -13.49 -5.98
C VAL A 167 -11.57 -12.33 -5.11
N ARG A 168 -11.94 -12.68 -3.88
CA ARG A 168 -12.33 -11.74 -2.81
C ARG A 168 -11.64 -12.13 -1.52
N THR A 169 -11.42 -11.18 -0.64
CA THR A 169 -10.86 -11.47 0.67
C THR A 169 -11.91 -12.15 1.55
N SER A 170 -11.43 -12.90 2.54
CA SER A 170 -12.30 -13.42 3.60
C SER A 170 -11.80 -12.94 4.95
N PRO A 171 -12.69 -12.64 5.93
CA PRO A 171 -12.27 -12.16 7.25
C PRO A 171 -11.28 -13.09 7.95
N ARG A 172 -11.43 -14.41 7.75
CA ARG A 172 -10.50 -15.42 8.31
C ARG A 172 -9.13 -15.35 7.65
N MET A 173 -9.08 -15.34 6.32
CA MET A 173 -7.81 -15.29 5.60
C MET A 173 -7.08 -13.96 5.85
N THR A 174 -7.80 -12.84 5.93
CA THR A 174 -7.21 -11.53 6.27
C THR A 174 -6.55 -11.52 7.64
N LYS A 175 -7.15 -12.16 8.65
CA LYS A 175 -6.53 -12.32 9.97
C LYS A 175 -5.27 -13.19 9.92
N ILE A 176 -5.31 -14.29 9.19
CA ILE A 176 -4.14 -15.18 9.00
C ILE A 176 -3.00 -14.41 8.33
N VAL A 177 -3.29 -13.69 7.24
CA VAL A 177 -2.30 -12.90 6.52
C VAL A 177 -1.75 -11.78 7.39
N LEU A 178 -2.57 -11.12 8.20
CA LEU A 178 -2.09 -10.12 9.16
C LEU A 178 -1.10 -10.68 10.18
N ILE A 179 -1.37 -11.88 10.71
CA ILE A 179 -0.45 -12.58 11.62
C ILE A 179 0.83 -12.98 10.88
N ALA A 180 0.69 -13.53 9.67
CA ALA A 180 1.82 -13.89 8.81
C ALA A 180 2.72 -12.69 8.49
N MET A 181 2.14 -11.54 8.14
CA MET A 181 2.87 -10.30 7.89
C MET A 181 3.65 -9.85 9.13
N ALA A 182 3.03 -9.91 10.32
CA ALA A 182 3.68 -9.54 11.57
C ALA A 182 4.86 -10.49 11.90
N GLY A 183 4.67 -11.80 11.74
CA GLY A 183 5.73 -12.79 11.92
C GLY A 183 6.87 -12.63 10.91
N TYR A 184 6.52 -12.42 9.64
CA TYR A 184 7.49 -12.16 8.57
C TYR A 184 8.30 -10.89 8.83
N LEU A 185 7.64 -9.81 9.26
CA LEU A 185 8.31 -8.56 9.64
C LEU A 185 9.26 -8.79 10.82
N LEU A 186 8.80 -9.44 11.88
CA LEU A 186 9.63 -9.71 13.07
C LEU A 186 10.87 -10.53 12.70
N PHE A 187 10.71 -11.60 11.92
CA PHE A 187 11.84 -12.39 11.39
C PHE A 187 12.79 -11.52 10.56
N SER A 188 12.23 -10.66 9.70
CA SER A 188 13.01 -9.75 8.85
C SER A 188 13.83 -8.76 9.67
N LEU A 189 13.26 -8.22 10.76
CA LEU A 189 13.95 -7.30 11.67
C LEU A 189 15.07 -7.99 12.45
N VAL A 190 14.83 -9.20 12.96
CA VAL A 190 15.87 -10.00 13.63
C VAL A 190 17.01 -10.27 12.65
N ASN A 191 16.71 -10.76 11.45
CA ASN A 191 17.72 -11.02 10.42
C ASN A 191 18.48 -9.76 10.02
N PHE A 192 17.78 -8.64 9.78
CA PHE A 192 18.41 -7.37 9.40
C PHE A 192 19.30 -6.83 10.51
N GLY A 193 18.84 -6.85 11.77
CA GLY A 193 19.63 -6.44 12.93
C GLY A 193 20.88 -7.30 13.10
N MET A 194 20.75 -8.63 12.97
CA MET A 194 21.91 -9.53 13.00
C MET A 194 22.94 -9.19 11.93
N MET A 195 22.48 -8.98 10.69
CA MET A 195 23.37 -8.61 9.57
C MET A 195 24.03 -7.24 9.81
N LEU A 196 23.32 -6.27 10.39
CA LEU A 196 23.84 -4.93 10.66
C LEU A 196 24.91 -4.92 11.76
N PHE A 197 24.72 -5.72 12.82
CA PHE A 197 25.64 -5.81 13.95
C PHE A 197 26.74 -6.88 13.77
N GLY A 198 26.79 -7.54 12.60
CA GLY A 198 27.80 -8.56 12.29
C GLY A 198 27.66 -9.84 13.10
N PHE A 199 26.48 -10.10 13.70
CA PHE A 199 26.19 -11.36 14.37
C PHE A 199 25.93 -12.44 13.32
N ASN A 200 27.00 -12.98 12.75
CA ASN A 200 26.95 -14.12 11.84
C ASN A 200 27.22 -15.39 12.67
N PHE A 201 26.24 -16.26 12.83
CA PHE A 201 26.55 -17.67 13.07
C PHE A 201 27.40 -18.11 11.87
N GLY A 202 28.62 -18.59 12.09
CA GLY A 202 29.74 -18.68 11.11
C GLY A 202 29.51 -19.38 9.76
N GLU A 203 28.27 -19.67 9.38
CA GLU A 203 27.83 -20.28 8.12
C GLU A 203 26.70 -19.49 7.41
N ALA A 204 26.27 -18.36 7.96
CA ALA A 204 25.22 -17.54 7.35
C ALA A 204 25.78 -16.81 6.12
N GLY A 205 25.50 -17.33 4.91
CA GLY A 205 25.83 -16.69 3.63
C GLY A 205 25.24 -15.27 3.48
N PRO A 206 25.31 -14.65 2.29
CA PRO A 206 25.02 -13.22 2.07
C PRO A 206 23.65 -12.70 2.55
N TRP A 207 22.71 -13.60 2.87
CA TRP A 207 21.34 -13.32 3.29
C TRP A 207 21.05 -13.55 4.79
N GLY A 208 22.06 -13.82 5.61
CA GLY A 208 21.90 -14.05 7.05
C GLY A 208 21.21 -15.39 7.35
N LEU A 209 20.23 -15.40 8.26
CA LEU A 209 19.39 -16.56 8.61
C LEU A 209 18.64 -17.12 7.39
N ARG A 210 18.41 -16.30 6.36
CA ARG A 210 17.77 -16.74 5.10
C ARG A 210 18.67 -17.65 4.26
N SER A 211 19.96 -17.67 4.53
CA SER A 211 20.92 -18.56 3.86
C SER A 211 20.91 -19.97 4.43
N MET A 212 20.30 -20.20 5.60
CA MET A 212 20.23 -21.52 6.22
C MET A 212 19.42 -22.48 5.32
N GLU A 213 19.92 -23.69 5.15
CA GLU A 213 19.23 -24.71 4.37
C GLU A 213 18.33 -25.57 5.26
N VAL A 214 17.10 -25.79 4.80
CA VAL A 214 16.15 -26.71 5.42
C VAL A 214 15.79 -27.72 4.35
N PHE A 215 16.15 -29.00 4.57
CA PHE A 215 16.03 -30.07 3.58
C PHE A 215 16.76 -29.77 2.24
N GLY A 216 17.90 -29.08 2.28
CA GLY A 216 18.69 -28.73 1.08
C GLY A 216 18.09 -27.58 0.26
N ILE A 217 17.07 -26.90 0.77
CA ILE A 217 16.48 -25.70 0.15
C ILE A 217 16.79 -24.49 1.05
N PRO A 218 17.32 -23.38 0.50
CA PRO A 218 17.51 -22.17 1.28
C PRO A 218 16.21 -21.67 1.90
N LEU A 219 16.22 -21.41 3.19
CA LEU A 219 15.08 -20.88 3.95
C LEU A 219 14.54 -19.60 3.28
N GLY A 220 15.42 -18.75 2.76
CA GLY A 220 15.05 -17.53 2.06
C GLY A 220 14.22 -17.76 0.80
N LEU A 221 14.40 -18.90 0.11
CA LEU A 221 13.57 -19.26 -1.04
C LEU A 221 12.16 -19.67 -0.60
N ILE A 222 12.06 -20.51 0.43
CA ILE A 222 10.77 -20.95 0.99
C ILE A 222 9.98 -19.74 1.50
N LEU A 223 10.64 -18.89 2.29
CA LEU A 223 10.06 -17.65 2.80
C LEU A 223 9.70 -16.67 1.68
N GLY A 224 10.50 -16.60 0.62
CA GLY A 224 10.22 -15.77 -0.55
C GLY A 224 8.95 -16.20 -1.28
N VAL A 225 8.79 -17.49 -1.58
CA VAL A 225 7.55 -18.01 -2.21
C VAL A 225 6.34 -17.69 -1.35
N PHE A 226 6.45 -17.95 -0.04
CA PHE A 226 5.41 -17.62 0.93
C PHE A 226 5.09 -16.12 0.92
N ALA A 227 6.11 -15.26 0.95
CA ALA A 227 5.95 -13.81 0.95
C ALA A 227 5.32 -13.29 -0.35
N VAL A 228 5.66 -13.84 -1.51
CA VAL A 228 5.04 -13.47 -2.79
C VAL A 228 3.55 -13.86 -2.81
N LEU A 229 3.19 -15.05 -2.32
CA LEU A 229 1.78 -15.46 -2.20
C LEU A 229 1.01 -14.57 -1.21
N MET A 230 1.65 -14.23 -0.09
CA MET A 230 1.11 -13.29 0.88
C MET A 230 0.90 -11.90 0.26
N GLY A 231 1.88 -11.41 -0.51
CA GLY A 231 1.82 -10.15 -1.24
C GLY A 231 0.70 -10.14 -2.28
N ALA A 232 0.50 -11.25 -3.01
CA ALA A 232 -0.62 -11.37 -3.94
C ALA A 232 -1.98 -11.25 -3.21
N TYR A 233 -2.12 -11.84 -2.02
CA TYR A 233 -3.33 -11.63 -1.20
C TYR A 233 -3.44 -10.19 -0.69
N MET A 234 -2.33 -9.56 -0.31
CA MET A 234 -2.30 -8.14 0.06
C MET A 234 -2.78 -7.24 -1.08
N LEU A 235 -2.40 -7.52 -2.33
CA LEU A 235 -2.91 -6.78 -3.49
C LEU A 235 -4.43 -6.89 -3.62
N VAL A 236 -5.00 -8.07 -3.35
CA VAL A 236 -6.47 -8.24 -3.32
C VAL A 236 -7.08 -7.37 -2.21
N MET A 237 -6.48 -7.35 -1.01
CA MET A 237 -6.92 -6.46 0.07
C MET A 237 -6.84 -4.98 -0.32
N ASP A 238 -5.77 -4.58 -1.02
CA ASP A 238 -5.59 -3.20 -1.49
C ASP A 238 -6.66 -2.80 -2.52
N PHE A 239 -6.97 -3.70 -3.46
CA PHE A 239 -8.04 -3.47 -4.44
C PHE A 239 -9.42 -3.39 -3.79
N GLU A 240 -9.70 -4.24 -2.78
CA GLU A 240 -10.94 -4.15 -2.01
C GLU A 240 -11.01 -2.88 -1.18
N LEU A 241 -9.91 -2.45 -0.57
CA LEU A 241 -9.83 -1.18 0.16
C LEU A 241 -10.23 0.00 -0.73
N ILE A 242 -9.68 0.05 -1.95
CA ILE A 242 -9.99 1.09 -2.92
C ILE A 242 -11.44 0.99 -3.38
N LYS A 243 -11.89 -0.21 -3.76
CA LYS A 243 -13.26 -0.46 -4.22
C LYS A 243 -14.30 -0.06 -3.18
N ASN A 244 -14.15 -0.55 -1.96
CA ASN A 244 -15.06 -0.26 -0.86
C ASN A 244 -15.03 1.23 -0.49
N GLY A 245 -13.87 1.88 -0.56
CA GLY A 245 -13.75 3.33 -0.35
C GLY A 245 -14.52 4.15 -1.39
N VAL A 246 -14.42 3.78 -2.67
CA VAL A 246 -15.17 4.47 -3.75
C VAL A 246 -16.67 4.17 -3.67
N GLU A 247 -17.05 2.90 -3.56
CA GLU A 247 -18.47 2.49 -3.48
C GLU A 247 -19.16 3.00 -2.21
N GLY A 248 -18.42 3.13 -1.12
CA GLY A 248 -18.87 3.73 0.13
C GLY A 248 -18.90 5.26 0.12
N GLY A 249 -18.36 5.92 -0.91
CA GLY A 249 -18.30 7.38 -0.99
C GLY A 249 -17.38 8.02 0.04
N ALA A 250 -16.27 7.35 0.40
CA ALA A 250 -15.28 7.88 1.35
C ALA A 250 -14.73 9.24 0.87
N PRO A 251 -14.28 10.12 1.78
CA PRO A 251 -13.67 11.39 1.39
C PRO A 251 -12.42 11.21 0.51
N ARG A 252 -12.18 12.12 -0.44
CA ARG A 252 -11.09 12.08 -1.43
C ARG A 252 -9.71 11.86 -0.81
N LYS A 253 -9.48 12.39 0.40
CA LYS A 253 -8.21 12.21 1.13
C LYS A 253 -7.87 10.73 1.39
N TYR A 254 -8.85 9.86 1.55
CA TYR A 254 -8.63 8.42 1.78
C TYR A 254 -8.12 7.67 0.54
N GLY A 255 -8.25 8.26 -0.66
CA GLY A 255 -7.59 7.73 -1.86
C GLY A 255 -6.06 7.65 -1.71
N TRP A 256 -5.46 8.49 -0.86
CA TRP A 256 -4.03 8.39 -0.55
C TRP A 256 -3.68 7.13 0.24
N ILE A 257 -4.57 6.62 1.09
CA ILE A 257 -4.33 5.38 1.85
C ILE A 257 -4.37 4.19 0.89
N GLY A 258 -5.37 4.15 0.00
CA GLY A 258 -5.47 3.11 -1.03
C GLY A 258 -4.25 3.09 -1.94
N ALA A 259 -3.82 4.26 -2.43
CA ALA A 259 -2.63 4.39 -3.26
C ALA A 259 -1.34 3.97 -2.54
N TYR A 260 -1.14 4.44 -1.30
CA TYR A 260 0.00 4.08 -0.47
C TYR A 260 0.09 2.57 -0.23
N SER A 261 -1.02 1.94 0.19
CA SER A 261 -1.07 0.51 0.51
C SER A 261 -0.72 -0.32 -0.72
N LEU A 262 -1.34 0.02 -1.86
CA LEU A 262 -1.11 -0.66 -3.13
C LEU A 262 0.36 -0.54 -3.59
N VAL A 263 0.95 0.65 -3.56
CA VAL A 263 2.35 0.87 -3.97
C VAL A 263 3.30 0.09 -3.08
N SER A 264 3.10 0.15 -1.75
CA SER A 264 3.96 -0.56 -0.81
C SER A 264 3.89 -2.08 -0.99
N THR A 265 2.70 -2.64 -1.25
CA THR A 265 2.56 -4.06 -1.56
C THR A 265 3.30 -4.45 -2.84
N VAL A 266 3.25 -3.63 -3.89
CA VAL A 266 3.98 -3.91 -5.13
C VAL A 266 5.49 -3.86 -4.92
N VAL A 267 5.97 -2.86 -4.18
CA VAL A 267 7.40 -2.75 -3.79
C VAL A 267 7.83 -3.96 -2.95
N PHE A 268 7.01 -4.37 -1.99
CA PHE A 268 7.25 -5.57 -1.20
C PHE A 268 7.41 -6.81 -2.08
N ILE A 269 6.47 -7.05 -3.01
CA ILE A 269 6.55 -8.19 -3.94
C ILE A 269 7.84 -8.13 -4.78
N TYR A 270 8.22 -6.95 -5.28
CA TYR A 270 9.46 -6.77 -6.03
C TYR A 270 10.70 -7.15 -5.20
N VAL A 271 10.81 -6.65 -3.98
CA VAL A 271 11.94 -6.92 -3.08
C VAL A 271 12.04 -8.42 -2.76
N GLU A 272 10.92 -9.12 -2.62
CA GLU A 272 10.91 -10.56 -2.39
C GLU A 272 11.31 -11.35 -3.63
N ILE A 273 10.81 -10.98 -4.80
CA ILE A 273 11.16 -11.65 -6.07
C ILE A 273 12.64 -11.47 -6.38
N ILE A 274 13.18 -10.25 -6.31
CA ILE A 274 14.60 -10.02 -6.63
C ILE A 274 15.51 -10.79 -5.65
N ARG A 275 15.11 -10.90 -4.38
CA ARG A 275 15.84 -11.70 -3.39
C ARG A 275 15.80 -13.18 -3.71
N MET A 276 14.63 -13.72 -4.06
CA MET A 276 14.50 -15.12 -4.46
C MET A 276 15.38 -15.42 -5.68
N LEU A 277 15.35 -14.57 -6.69
CA LEU A 277 16.19 -14.72 -7.89
C LEU A 277 17.68 -14.68 -7.53
N ALA A 278 18.08 -13.81 -6.61
CA ALA A 278 19.47 -13.70 -6.19
C ALA A 278 19.94 -14.94 -5.39
N ILE A 279 19.07 -15.49 -4.52
CA ILE A 279 19.35 -16.76 -3.82
C ILE A 279 19.47 -17.91 -4.82
N LEU A 280 18.54 -18.02 -5.77
CA LEU A 280 18.56 -19.08 -6.79
C LEU A 280 19.81 -19.02 -7.68
N ARG A 281 20.28 -17.83 -8.01
CA ARG A 281 21.46 -17.63 -8.86
C ARG A 281 22.77 -17.75 -8.08
N GLY A 282 22.78 -17.34 -6.81
CA GLY A 282 23.95 -17.38 -5.92
C GLY A 282 24.24 -18.77 -5.33
N ASN A 283 23.34 -19.72 -5.48
CA ASN A 283 23.49 -21.11 -5.03
C ASN A 283 24.15 -22.04 -6.07
N ASN A 284 24.94 -21.49 -7.01
CA ASN A 284 25.72 -22.24 -8.00
C ASN A 284 27.22 -22.06 -7.76
#